data_AF-A0A1Q9F439-F1
#
_entry.id   AF-A0A1Q9F439-F1
#
_cell.length_a   1.000
_cell.length_b   1.000
_cell.length_c   1.000
_cell.angle_alpha   90.00
_cell.angle_beta   90.00
_cell.angle_gamma   90.00
#
_symmetry.space_group_name_H-M   'P 1'
#
loop_
_entity.id
_entity.type
_entity.pdbx_description
1 polymer ?
#
loop_
_entity_poly.entity_id
_entity_poly.type
_entity_poly.pdbx_seq_one_letter_code
_entity_poly.pdbx_strand_id
1 'polypeptide(L)'
;MSSTDAGDPAGPLLIVIPGRSGREPVLRRLVAEVGPVAVLVPARFASYCAWAHSLAAAWIEFGSPGGAPTAPICADEAWEAVSRWMAAGGPKPLGCTTWDEWGIEICAHLCAKERLNLPYTPLETVRQVRNKARFREACVKGGVPAPRFANIHSKAESSLPSGCLSTRGPVPHFAVVPAPGDKAPPNLQSRPLAPAAARLMRTCSALTSGPASCAATQQVTQRVQALHDDDPAVPEDLKPGLVAILAHLATLPLSRPAAWTFPVILKPAKGAGSYYCLKAESEDHLLEAFPRLNESLLGEQKTPQEDAAAGWVLEARIGKP
;
A
#
# COMPACT_ATOMS: atom_id res chain seq x y z
N MET A 1 -45.36 32.67 -23.00
CA MET A 1 -45.63 31.44 -22.22
C MET A 1 -44.44 30.54 -22.44
N SER A 2 -43.46 30.60 -21.53
CA SER A 2 -42.27 29.75 -21.59
C SER A 2 -42.69 28.31 -21.35
N SER A 3 -42.28 27.41 -22.25
CA SER A 3 -42.41 25.98 -22.03
C SER A 3 -41.83 25.65 -20.66
N THR A 4 -42.64 25.07 -19.80
CA THR A 4 -42.17 24.35 -18.63
C THR A 4 -41.13 23.35 -19.12
N ASP A 5 -39.84 23.63 -18.85
CA ASP A 5 -38.79 22.62 -18.89
C ASP A 5 -39.32 21.45 -18.06
N ALA A 6 -39.76 20.40 -18.75
CA ALA A 6 -39.98 19.11 -18.12
C ALA A 6 -38.59 18.68 -17.69
N GLY A 7 -38.21 19.06 -16.46
CA GLY A 7 -36.88 18.84 -15.92
C GLY A 7 -36.51 17.39 -16.16
N ASP A 8 -35.35 17.18 -16.78
CA ASP A 8 -34.88 15.83 -17.10
C ASP A 8 -35.07 14.94 -15.88
N PRO A 9 -35.67 13.74 -16.04
CA PRO A 9 -35.94 12.86 -14.93
C PRO A 9 -34.63 12.62 -14.17
N ALA A 10 -34.65 12.93 -12.87
CA ALA A 10 -33.48 12.77 -12.02
C ALA A 10 -32.95 11.33 -12.13
N GLY A 11 -31.70 11.20 -12.57
CA GLY A 11 -31.05 9.90 -12.68
C GLY A 11 -30.87 9.22 -11.31
N PRO A 12 -30.66 7.90 -11.29
CA PRO A 12 -30.57 7.15 -10.05
C PRO A 12 -29.23 7.38 -9.34
N LEU A 13 -29.18 7.06 -8.05
CA LEU A 13 -27.92 6.80 -7.35
C LEU A 13 -27.44 5.37 -7.69
N LEU A 14 -26.20 5.22 -8.17
CA LEU A 14 -25.61 3.91 -8.45
C LEU A 14 -24.95 3.34 -7.19
N ILE A 15 -25.45 2.20 -6.71
CA ILE A 15 -24.86 1.45 -5.59
C ILE A 15 -24.03 0.30 -6.14
N VAL A 16 -22.72 0.36 -5.96
CA VAL A 16 -21.79 -0.69 -6.36
C VAL A 16 -21.63 -1.66 -5.19
N ILE A 17 -21.97 -2.93 -5.39
CA ILE A 17 -21.87 -4.01 -4.39
C ILE A 17 -22.49 -3.59 -3.05
N PRO A 18 -23.81 -3.71 -2.87
CA PRO A 18 -24.49 -3.23 -1.65
C PRO A 18 -24.14 -4.05 -0.39
N GLY A 19 -23.38 -5.14 -0.52
CA GLY A 19 -22.95 -5.94 0.62
C GLY A 19 -24.06 -6.86 1.16
N ARG A 20 -24.04 -7.12 2.48
CA ARG A 20 -25.03 -7.97 3.17
C ARG A 20 -26.33 -7.23 3.51
N SER A 21 -27.39 -7.99 3.74
CA SER A 21 -28.74 -7.50 4.09
C SER A 21 -28.81 -6.61 5.33
N GLY A 22 -27.80 -6.61 6.20
CA GLY A 22 -27.69 -5.65 7.31
C GLY A 22 -27.65 -4.17 6.85
N ARG A 23 -27.45 -3.90 5.55
CA ARG A 23 -27.51 -2.57 4.95
C ARG A 23 -28.88 -2.17 4.41
N GLU A 24 -29.88 -3.06 4.47
CA GLU A 24 -31.23 -2.81 3.95
C GLU A 24 -31.88 -1.52 4.50
N PRO A 25 -31.80 -1.21 5.82
CA PRO A 25 -32.36 0.04 6.34
C PRO A 25 -31.75 1.29 5.69
N VAL A 26 -30.47 1.26 5.34
CA VAL A 26 -29.77 2.36 4.67
C VAL A 26 -30.26 2.50 3.24
N LEU A 27 -30.40 1.39 2.50
CA LEU A 27 -30.88 1.43 1.11
C LEU A 27 -32.32 1.93 1.03
N ARG A 28 -33.22 1.47 1.93
CA ARG A 28 -34.61 1.95 2.01
C ARG A 28 -34.66 3.46 2.23
N ARG A 29 -33.83 3.97 3.13
CA ARG A 29 -33.75 5.41 3.41
C ARG A 29 -33.27 6.20 2.19
N LEU A 30 -32.24 5.71 1.48
CA LEU A 30 -31.79 6.35 0.25
C LEU A 30 -32.88 6.38 -0.82
N VAL A 31 -33.60 5.28 -1.02
CA VAL A 31 -34.73 5.23 -1.97
C VAL A 31 -35.80 6.25 -1.61
N ALA A 32 -36.11 6.40 -0.33
CA ALA A 32 -37.15 7.32 0.15
C ALA A 32 -36.72 8.80 0.09
N GLU A 33 -35.46 9.12 0.39
CA GLU A 33 -34.99 10.52 0.53
C GLU A 33 -34.30 11.06 -0.73
N VAL A 34 -33.61 10.21 -1.49
CA VAL A 34 -32.81 10.61 -2.66
C VAL A 34 -33.52 10.26 -3.97
N GLY A 35 -34.31 9.18 -3.98
CA GLY A 35 -35.05 8.71 -5.15
C GLY A 35 -34.52 7.38 -5.69
N PRO A 36 -34.73 7.08 -6.98
CA PRO A 36 -34.40 5.78 -7.56
C PRO A 36 -32.93 5.39 -7.35
N VAL A 37 -32.69 4.11 -7.09
CA VAL A 37 -31.34 3.54 -6.99
C VAL A 37 -31.14 2.47 -8.06
N ALA A 38 -29.97 2.47 -8.68
CA ALA A 38 -29.51 1.37 -9.53
C ALA A 38 -28.46 0.57 -8.76
N VAL A 39 -28.47 -0.75 -8.87
CA VAL A 39 -27.48 -1.61 -8.21
C VAL A 39 -26.57 -2.22 -9.27
N LEU A 40 -25.26 -2.06 -9.10
CA LEU A 40 -24.22 -2.70 -9.92
C LEU A 40 -23.53 -3.78 -9.09
N VAL A 41 -23.52 -5.01 -9.61
CA VAL A 41 -22.97 -6.17 -8.90
C VAL A 41 -22.19 -7.10 -9.85
N PRO A 42 -21.03 -7.64 -9.44
CA PRO A 42 -20.44 -8.76 -10.16
C PRO A 42 -21.41 -9.95 -10.15
N ALA A 43 -21.61 -10.64 -11.28
CA ALA A 43 -22.55 -11.77 -11.40
C ALA A 43 -22.33 -12.83 -10.30
N ARG A 44 -21.07 -13.08 -9.92
CA ARG A 44 -20.71 -14.01 -8.83
C ARG A 44 -21.15 -13.57 -7.42
N PHE A 45 -21.48 -12.30 -7.23
CA PHE A 45 -22.01 -11.73 -5.98
C PHE A 45 -23.52 -11.45 -6.05
N ALA A 46 -24.20 -11.83 -7.14
CA ALA A 46 -25.63 -11.57 -7.31
C ALA A 46 -26.46 -12.18 -6.16
N SER A 47 -26.20 -13.44 -5.78
CA SER A 47 -26.89 -14.10 -4.66
C SER A 47 -26.61 -13.44 -3.30
N TYR A 48 -25.37 -13.01 -3.08
CA TYR A 48 -24.96 -12.29 -1.87
C TYR A 48 -25.67 -10.93 -1.72
N CYS A 49 -25.94 -10.26 -2.84
CA CYS A 49 -26.59 -8.96 -2.89
C CYS A 49 -28.10 -9.03 -3.17
N ALA A 50 -28.68 -10.22 -3.33
CA ALA A 50 -30.05 -10.42 -3.84
C ALA A 50 -31.13 -9.76 -2.99
N TRP A 51 -30.86 -9.49 -1.70
CA TRP A 51 -31.78 -8.74 -0.84
C TRP A 51 -32.09 -7.33 -1.38
N ALA A 52 -31.18 -6.72 -2.15
CA ALA A 52 -31.34 -5.37 -2.68
C ALA A 52 -32.23 -5.31 -3.94
N HIS A 53 -32.56 -6.44 -4.57
CA HIS A 53 -33.33 -6.50 -5.82
C HIS A 53 -34.70 -5.81 -5.71
N SER A 54 -35.39 -5.98 -4.57
CA SER A 54 -36.74 -5.43 -4.35
C SER A 54 -36.75 -3.91 -4.14
N LEU A 55 -35.58 -3.31 -3.91
CA LEU A 55 -35.41 -1.87 -3.66
C LEU A 55 -34.79 -1.14 -4.85
N ALA A 56 -34.15 -1.87 -5.77
CA ALA A 56 -33.46 -1.30 -6.91
C ALA A 56 -34.42 -1.02 -8.06
N ALA A 57 -34.37 0.21 -8.60
CA ALA A 57 -35.07 0.56 -9.84
C ALA A 57 -34.41 -0.07 -11.08
N ALA A 58 -33.11 -0.36 -11.00
CA ALA A 58 -32.37 -1.10 -12.02
C ALA A 58 -31.34 -2.04 -11.37
N TRP A 59 -31.14 -3.21 -11.97
CA TRP A 59 -30.15 -4.20 -11.55
C TRP A 59 -29.19 -4.47 -12.71
N ILE A 60 -27.91 -4.24 -12.49
CA ILE A 60 -26.86 -4.29 -13.49
C ILE A 60 -25.83 -5.31 -13.04
N GLU A 61 -25.70 -6.39 -13.79
CA GLU A 61 -24.69 -7.41 -13.54
C GLU A 61 -23.52 -7.28 -14.51
N PHE A 62 -22.32 -7.63 -14.03
CA PHE A 62 -21.12 -7.68 -14.86
C PHE A 62 -20.23 -8.89 -14.54
N GLY A 63 -19.36 -9.26 -15.48
CA GLY A 63 -18.56 -10.48 -15.41
C GLY A 63 -19.38 -11.76 -15.67
N SER A 64 -18.71 -12.92 -15.67
CA SER A 64 -19.36 -14.20 -15.96
C SER A 64 -20.06 -14.82 -14.74
N PRO A 65 -21.28 -15.37 -14.90
CA PRO A 65 -21.89 -16.24 -13.91
C PRO A 65 -20.96 -17.44 -13.64
N GLY A 66 -20.63 -17.71 -12.38
CA GLY A 66 -19.76 -18.82 -12.01
C GLY A 66 -18.25 -18.57 -12.15
N GLY A 67 -17.82 -17.33 -12.38
CA GLY A 67 -16.41 -16.98 -12.24
C GLY A 67 -15.88 -17.38 -10.85
N ALA A 68 -14.62 -17.83 -10.78
CA ALA A 68 -14.01 -18.25 -9.52
C ALA A 68 -14.18 -17.14 -8.47
N PRO A 69 -14.56 -17.46 -7.21
CA PRO A 69 -14.74 -16.45 -6.17
C PRO A 69 -13.50 -15.56 -5.92
N THR A 70 -12.31 -16.09 -6.25
CA THR A 70 -11.00 -15.42 -6.15
C THR A 70 -10.60 -14.60 -7.36
N ALA A 71 -11.32 -14.72 -8.49
CA ALA A 71 -11.00 -13.97 -9.71
C ALA A 71 -11.01 -12.47 -9.39
N PRO A 72 -10.09 -11.66 -9.93
CA PRO A 72 -10.12 -10.21 -9.74
C PRO A 72 -11.49 -9.63 -10.13
N ILE A 73 -11.92 -8.55 -9.46
CA ILE A 73 -13.07 -7.78 -9.95
C ILE A 73 -12.55 -6.77 -10.96
N CYS A 74 -12.95 -6.92 -12.23
CA CYS A 74 -12.51 -6.03 -13.29
C CYS A 74 -13.37 -4.76 -13.31
N ALA A 75 -12.74 -3.61 -13.04
CA ALA A 75 -13.43 -2.34 -13.03
C ALA A 75 -13.81 -1.86 -14.46
N ASP A 76 -13.15 -2.35 -15.50
CA ASP A 76 -13.52 -2.10 -16.89
C ASP A 76 -14.79 -2.86 -17.28
N GLU A 77 -14.94 -4.14 -16.89
CA GLU A 77 -16.19 -4.89 -17.08
C GLU A 77 -17.38 -4.21 -16.40
N ALA A 78 -17.16 -3.65 -15.21
CA ALA A 78 -18.17 -2.89 -14.48
C ALA A 78 -18.61 -1.66 -15.29
N TRP A 79 -17.67 -0.95 -15.91
CA TRP A 79 -17.98 0.19 -16.78
C TRP A 79 -18.69 -0.22 -18.06
N GLU A 80 -18.27 -1.30 -18.72
CA GLU A 80 -18.95 -1.83 -19.90
C GLU A 80 -20.40 -2.23 -19.61
N ALA A 81 -20.70 -2.74 -18.42
CA ALA A 81 -22.07 -3.05 -18.01
C ALA A 81 -22.90 -1.77 -17.80
N VAL A 82 -22.33 -0.77 -17.11
CA VAL A 82 -23.00 0.52 -16.90
C VAL A 82 -23.21 1.27 -18.22
N SER A 83 -22.21 1.27 -19.11
CA SER A 83 -22.31 1.93 -20.43
C SER A 83 -23.35 1.28 -21.32
N ARG A 84 -23.41 -0.07 -21.35
CA ARG A 84 -24.47 -0.80 -22.07
C ARG A 84 -25.86 -0.51 -21.52
N TRP A 85 -26.01 -0.47 -20.19
CA TRP A 85 -27.29 -0.10 -19.57
C TRP A 85 -27.73 1.32 -19.95
N MET A 86 -26.82 2.30 -19.90
CA MET A 86 -27.14 3.67 -20.34
C MET A 86 -27.47 3.74 -21.84
N ALA A 87 -26.72 3.02 -22.69
CA ALA A 87 -26.98 2.96 -24.13
C ALA A 87 -28.33 2.30 -24.46
N ALA A 88 -28.84 1.42 -23.59
CA ALA A 88 -30.15 0.81 -23.71
C ALA A 88 -31.31 1.69 -23.18
N GLY A 89 -31.04 2.97 -22.88
CA GLY A 89 -32.02 3.92 -22.36
C GLY A 89 -32.02 4.06 -20.83
N GLY A 90 -31.06 3.43 -20.14
CA GLY A 90 -30.85 3.67 -18.71
C GLY A 90 -30.47 5.14 -18.44
N PRO A 91 -31.08 5.81 -17.46
CA PRO A 91 -30.71 7.18 -17.12
C PRO A 91 -29.28 7.26 -16.58
N LYS A 92 -28.55 8.33 -16.89
CA LYS A 92 -27.22 8.57 -16.35
C LYS A 92 -27.29 8.67 -14.80
N PRO A 93 -26.45 7.93 -14.05
CA PRO A 93 -26.39 8.07 -12.59
C PRO A 93 -26.02 9.50 -12.14
N LEU A 94 -26.66 9.98 -11.07
CA LEU A 94 -26.34 11.27 -10.45
C LEU A 94 -25.22 11.17 -9.40
N GLY A 95 -24.94 9.95 -8.95
CA GLY A 95 -23.91 9.64 -7.97
C GLY A 95 -23.55 8.17 -8.03
N CYS A 96 -22.43 7.80 -7.44
CA CYS A 96 -22.00 6.41 -7.33
C CYS A 96 -21.31 6.20 -5.98
N THR A 97 -21.69 5.13 -5.27
CA THR A 97 -21.16 4.82 -3.93
C THR A 97 -21.16 3.31 -3.67
N THR A 98 -20.44 2.89 -2.64
CA THR A 98 -20.34 1.50 -2.17
C THR A 98 -20.32 1.47 -0.64
N TRP A 99 -20.74 0.35 -0.06
CA TRP A 99 -20.50 0.04 1.36
C TRP A 99 -19.58 -1.15 1.56
N ASP A 100 -19.13 -1.75 0.47
CA ASP A 100 -18.33 -2.94 0.43
C ASP A 100 -16.90 -2.60 0.00
N GLU A 101 -15.93 -3.22 0.68
CA GLU A 101 -14.50 -3.04 0.45
C GLU A 101 -14.09 -3.33 -0.99
N TRP A 102 -14.75 -4.32 -1.62
CA TRP A 102 -14.45 -4.71 -3.00
C TRP A 102 -15.02 -3.73 -4.03
N GLY A 103 -15.99 -2.90 -3.64
CA GLY A 103 -16.59 -1.89 -4.52
C GLY A 103 -15.82 -0.57 -4.60
N ILE A 104 -14.86 -0.31 -3.68
CA ILE A 104 -14.28 1.04 -3.53
C ILE A 104 -13.45 1.44 -4.77
N GLU A 105 -12.61 0.54 -5.28
CA GLU A 105 -11.84 0.81 -6.50
C GLU A 105 -12.74 0.95 -7.73
N ILE A 106 -13.82 0.15 -7.79
CA ILE A 106 -14.81 0.20 -8.88
C ILE A 106 -15.53 1.55 -8.87
N CYS A 107 -15.99 2.04 -7.71
CA CYS A 107 -16.61 3.35 -7.59
C CYS A 107 -15.68 4.47 -8.06
N ALA A 108 -14.43 4.50 -7.58
CA ALA A 108 -13.47 5.53 -7.97
C ALA A 108 -13.21 5.52 -9.48
N HIS A 109 -13.17 4.32 -10.07
CA HIS A 109 -12.96 4.14 -11.49
C HIS A 109 -14.18 4.56 -12.33
N LEU A 110 -15.40 4.16 -11.95
CA LEU A 110 -16.65 4.55 -12.62
C LEU A 110 -16.88 6.07 -12.60
N CYS A 111 -16.57 6.73 -11.48
CA CYS A 111 -16.79 8.17 -11.35
C CYS A 111 -15.78 9.03 -12.11
N ALA A 112 -14.70 8.45 -12.64
CA ALA A 112 -13.65 9.19 -13.34
C ALA A 112 -14.20 10.07 -14.48
N LYS A 113 -13.43 11.12 -14.82
CA LYS A 113 -13.85 12.18 -15.74
C LYS A 113 -14.22 11.65 -17.13
N GLU A 114 -13.50 10.65 -17.61
CA GLU A 114 -13.70 9.98 -18.90
C GLU A 114 -14.86 8.98 -18.91
N ARG A 115 -15.58 8.83 -17.78
CA ARG A 115 -16.69 7.89 -17.60
C ARG A 115 -17.96 8.61 -17.15
N LEU A 116 -18.38 8.44 -15.89
CA LEU A 116 -19.57 9.11 -15.38
C LEU A 116 -19.34 10.61 -15.14
N ASN A 117 -18.08 11.02 -14.96
CA ASN A 117 -17.71 12.39 -14.61
C ASN A 117 -18.49 12.89 -13.38
N LEU A 118 -18.40 12.12 -12.29
CA LEU A 118 -19.07 12.39 -11.01
C LEU A 118 -18.02 12.76 -9.96
N PRO A 119 -18.38 13.48 -8.88
CA PRO A 119 -17.47 13.71 -7.75
C PRO A 119 -16.92 12.39 -7.19
N TYR A 120 -15.61 12.33 -6.93
CA TYR A 120 -14.94 11.08 -6.54
C TYR A 120 -13.63 11.28 -5.79
N THR A 121 -13.22 10.23 -5.08
CA THR A 121 -11.86 10.07 -4.59
C THR A 121 -11.00 9.44 -5.69
N PRO A 122 -9.85 10.02 -6.07
CA PRO A 122 -9.00 9.45 -7.11
C PRO A 122 -8.58 8.00 -6.85
N LEU A 123 -8.52 7.20 -7.91
CA LEU A 123 -8.19 5.76 -7.82
C LEU A 123 -6.83 5.51 -7.15
N GLU A 124 -5.83 6.36 -7.42
CA GLU A 124 -4.52 6.27 -6.77
C GLU A 124 -4.64 6.46 -5.24
N THR A 125 -5.42 7.46 -4.80
CA THR A 125 -5.69 7.69 -3.38
C THR A 125 -6.40 6.49 -2.77
N VAL A 126 -7.41 5.93 -3.44
CA VAL A 126 -8.09 4.70 -2.99
C VAL A 126 -7.10 3.56 -2.81
N ARG A 127 -6.27 3.28 -3.82
CA ARG A 127 -5.27 2.20 -3.77
C ARG A 127 -4.23 2.42 -2.66
N GLN A 128 -3.87 3.67 -2.39
CA GLN A 128 -2.96 4.03 -1.31
C GLN A 128 -3.57 3.75 0.07
N VAL A 129 -4.83 4.14 0.30
CA VAL A 129 -5.48 3.96 1.61
C VAL A 129 -5.95 2.53 1.88
N ARG A 130 -6.27 1.76 0.84
CA ARG A 130 -6.66 0.34 0.96
C ARG A 130 -5.50 -0.56 1.39
N ASN A 131 -4.26 -0.21 1.04
CA ASN A 131 -3.08 -0.91 1.51
C ASN A 131 -2.60 -0.28 2.82
N LYS A 132 -2.71 -1.02 3.93
CA LYS A 132 -2.37 -0.54 5.28
C LYS A 132 -0.92 -0.08 5.38
N ALA A 133 0.05 -0.77 4.77
CA ALA A 133 1.45 -0.32 4.80
C ALA A 133 1.62 1.02 4.06
N ARG A 134 1.12 1.12 2.82
CA ARG A 134 1.19 2.35 2.02
C ARG A 134 0.44 3.52 2.69
N PHE A 135 -0.66 3.23 3.36
CA PHE A 135 -1.39 4.22 4.13
C PHE A 135 -0.54 4.75 5.29
N ARG A 136 0.16 3.87 6.02
CA ARG A 136 1.07 4.28 7.11
C ARG A 136 2.26 5.09 6.59
N GLU A 137 2.84 4.69 5.45
CA GLU A 137 3.88 5.47 4.76
C GLU A 137 3.39 6.88 4.42
N ALA A 138 2.15 6.99 3.90
CA ALA A 138 1.52 8.26 3.58
C ALA A 138 1.32 9.13 4.83
N CYS A 139 0.84 8.53 5.93
CA CYS A 139 0.69 9.22 7.22
C CYS A 139 2.03 9.78 7.70
N VAL A 140 3.07 8.96 7.76
CA VAL A 140 4.39 9.39 8.24
C VAL A 140 4.97 10.49 7.34
N LYS A 141 4.85 10.35 6.01
CA LYS A 141 5.27 11.38 5.05
C LYS A 141 4.52 12.69 5.26
N GLY A 142 3.24 12.62 5.62
CA GLY A 142 2.39 13.77 5.93
C GLY A 142 2.53 14.32 7.35
N GLY A 143 3.45 13.79 8.17
CA GLY A 143 3.62 14.20 9.56
C GLY A 143 2.51 13.71 10.51
N VAL A 144 1.65 12.80 10.06
CA VAL A 144 0.64 12.15 10.89
C VAL A 144 1.29 10.96 11.61
N PRO A 145 1.23 10.90 12.95
CA PRO A 145 1.76 9.77 13.71
C PRO A 145 1.14 8.44 13.26
N ALA A 146 1.97 7.42 13.13
CA ALA A 146 1.57 6.05 12.78
C ALA A 146 2.29 5.05 13.70
N PRO A 147 1.69 3.88 14.02
CA PRO A 147 2.43 2.81 14.67
C PRO A 147 3.66 2.45 13.85
N ARG A 148 4.74 2.02 14.51
CA ARG A 148 5.84 1.35 13.81
C ARG A 148 5.27 0.16 13.05
N PHE A 149 5.57 0.06 11.76
CA PHE A 149 5.04 -0.97 10.88
C PHE A 149 6.12 -1.53 9.94
N ALA A 150 5.88 -2.73 9.41
CA ALA A 150 6.63 -3.32 8.32
C ALA A 150 5.69 -4.10 7.40
N ASN A 151 6.00 -4.11 6.11
CA ASN A 151 5.34 -4.94 5.12
C ASN A 151 6.10 -6.29 5.02
N ILE A 152 5.38 -7.41 5.06
CA ILE A 152 5.92 -8.77 5.11
C ILE A 152 5.25 -9.61 4.03
N HIS A 153 6.05 -10.20 3.14
CA HIS A 153 5.60 -11.08 2.07
C HIS A 153 6.00 -12.54 2.29
N SER A 154 6.93 -12.81 3.21
CA SER A 154 7.45 -14.15 3.44
C SER A 154 7.73 -14.43 4.92
N LYS A 155 7.81 -15.72 5.27
CA LYS A 155 8.21 -16.16 6.62
C LYS A 155 9.64 -15.72 6.97
N ALA A 156 10.52 -15.64 5.98
CA ALA A 156 11.89 -15.15 6.20
C ALA A 156 11.90 -13.66 6.58
N GLU A 157 10.92 -12.88 6.10
CA GLU A 157 10.78 -11.46 6.44
C GLU A 157 10.16 -11.22 7.81
N SER A 158 9.46 -12.20 8.40
CA SER A 158 8.89 -12.05 9.76
C SER A 158 9.92 -12.19 10.89
N SER A 159 11.07 -12.80 10.62
CA SER A 159 12.24 -12.85 11.52
C SER A 159 13.32 -11.80 11.21
N LEU A 160 13.16 -11.02 10.13
CA LEU A 160 14.14 -10.00 9.76
C LEU A 160 13.91 -8.69 10.54
N PRO A 161 14.98 -8.07 11.08
CA PRO A 161 14.95 -6.66 11.41
C PRO A 161 14.64 -5.88 10.12
N SER A 162 13.48 -5.22 10.06
CA SER A 162 12.90 -4.61 8.87
C SER A 162 13.89 -3.75 8.05
N GLY A 163 14.25 -4.19 6.84
CA GLY A 163 15.12 -3.48 5.90
C GLY A 163 14.48 -2.29 5.17
N CYS A 164 13.30 -1.85 5.58
CA CYS A 164 12.67 -0.62 5.13
C CYS A 164 11.95 0.03 6.31
N LEU A 165 12.71 0.46 7.31
CA LEU A 165 12.18 1.32 8.36
C LEU A 165 12.10 2.75 7.82
N SER A 166 10.90 3.34 7.84
CA SER A 166 10.80 4.80 7.92
C SER A 166 11.20 5.23 9.34
N THR A 167 12.51 5.36 9.59
CA THR A 167 13.04 5.98 10.80
C THR A 167 12.93 7.50 10.71
N ARG A 168 11.75 8.05 11.00
CA ARG A 168 11.64 9.41 11.54
C ARG A 168 10.82 9.39 12.82
N GLY A 169 11.54 9.08 13.91
CA GLY A 169 11.72 9.88 15.12
C GLY A 169 10.54 10.49 15.89
N PRO A 170 10.75 10.84 17.17
CA PRO A 170 9.74 11.40 18.06
C PRO A 170 9.29 12.80 17.64
N VAL A 171 8.14 13.23 18.17
CA VAL A 171 7.51 14.55 17.99
C VAL A 171 8.54 15.70 18.04
N PRO A 172 8.71 16.52 17.00
CA PRO A 172 9.57 17.70 17.07
C PRO A 172 8.79 18.99 17.36
N HIS A 173 9.29 19.75 18.34
CA HIS A 173 9.13 21.21 18.41
C HIS A 173 9.87 21.86 17.22
N PHE A 174 9.24 22.84 16.57
CA PHE A 174 9.75 23.51 15.37
C PHE A 174 10.84 24.56 15.64
N ALA A 175 11.86 24.59 14.78
CA ALA A 175 12.65 25.79 14.43
C ALA A 175 13.21 25.68 12.99
N VAL A 176 13.63 26.80 12.42
CA VAL A 176 13.50 27.25 11.00
C VAL A 176 14.88 27.50 10.30
N VAL A 177 15.04 27.04 9.03
CA VAL A 177 15.74 27.63 7.80
C VAL A 177 17.30 27.78 7.77
N PRO A 178 18.06 27.98 6.63
CA PRO A 178 17.92 27.78 5.15
C PRO A 178 19.03 26.91 4.45
N ALA A 179 18.95 26.78 3.10
CA ALA A 179 19.92 26.24 2.09
C ALA A 179 21.11 27.21 1.79
N PRO A 180 22.22 26.92 1.02
CA PRO A 180 22.24 26.36 -0.37
C PRO A 180 23.50 25.55 -0.86
N GLY A 181 23.33 24.98 -2.07
CA GLY A 181 24.26 24.52 -3.15
C GLY A 181 25.78 24.35 -3.01
N ASP A 182 26.32 23.32 -3.68
CA ASP A 182 27.60 23.37 -4.39
C ASP A 182 27.76 22.28 -5.48
N LYS A 183 28.52 22.61 -6.53
CA LYS A 183 28.79 21.79 -7.73
C LYS A 183 29.96 20.81 -7.51
N ALA A 184 29.90 19.63 -8.14
CA ALA A 184 30.98 18.62 -8.09
C ALA A 184 32.16 18.93 -9.07
N PRO A 185 33.41 18.58 -8.72
CA PRO A 185 34.59 18.73 -9.60
C PRO A 185 34.80 17.51 -10.53
N PRO A 186 35.66 17.63 -11.55
CA PRO A 186 35.68 16.72 -12.70
C PRO A 186 36.52 15.43 -12.50
N ASN A 187 36.02 14.39 -13.16
CA ASN A 187 36.53 13.08 -13.56
C ASN A 187 38.00 12.70 -13.22
N LEU A 188 38.15 11.80 -12.23
CA LEU A 188 39.33 10.98 -11.95
C LEU A 188 39.28 9.67 -12.78
N GLN A 189 39.65 9.73 -14.06
CA GLN A 189 39.77 8.54 -14.90
C GLN A 189 41.08 8.59 -15.69
N SER A 190 42.19 8.10 -15.12
CA SER A 190 43.37 7.66 -15.90
C SER A 190 44.56 7.11 -15.09
N ARG A 191 44.51 7.03 -13.75
CA ARG A 191 45.59 6.37 -12.98
C ARG A 191 45.22 4.94 -12.58
N PRO A 192 46.12 3.94 -12.76
CA PRO A 192 45.91 2.63 -12.18
C PRO A 192 45.94 2.75 -10.66
N LEU A 193 44.81 2.42 -10.02
CA LEU A 193 44.71 2.34 -8.57
C LEU A 193 45.70 1.30 -8.04
N ALA A 194 46.43 1.62 -6.98
CA ALA A 194 47.25 0.64 -6.27
C ALA A 194 46.40 -0.61 -5.93
N PRO A 195 46.99 -1.82 -5.96
CA PRO A 195 46.23 -3.08 -5.80
C PRO A 195 45.31 -3.12 -4.57
N ALA A 196 45.70 -2.44 -3.47
CA ALA A 196 44.90 -2.31 -2.26
C ALA A 196 43.62 -1.49 -2.48
N ALA A 197 43.72 -0.31 -3.13
CA ALA A 197 42.57 0.55 -3.42
C ALA A 197 41.61 -0.09 -4.45
N ALA A 198 42.14 -0.81 -5.45
CA ALA A 198 41.33 -1.58 -6.40
C ALA A 198 40.62 -2.79 -5.76
N ARG A 199 41.16 -3.35 -4.68
CA ARG A 199 40.54 -4.44 -3.91
C ARG A 199 39.48 -3.89 -2.94
N LEU A 200 39.71 -2.72 -2.35
CA LEU A 200 38.76 -1.99 -1.50
C LEU A 200 37.52 -1.54 -2.31
N MET A 201 37.72 -0.90 -3.47
CA MET A 201 36.61 -0.47 -4.34
C MET A 201 35.75 -1.65 -4.82
N ARG A 202 36.35 -2.81 -5.13
CA ARG A 202 35.59 -4.04 -5.43
C ARG A 202 34.80 -4.55 -4.24
N THR A 203 35.34 -4.44 -3.04
CA THR A 203 34.65 -4.83 -1.79
C THR A 203 33.48 -3.89 -1.50
N CYS A 204 33.67 -2.58 -1.67
CA CYS A 204 32.62 -1.57 -1.54
C CYS A 204 31.51 -1.75 -2.59
N SER A 205 31.85 -1.98 -3.86
CA SER A 205 30.86 -2.28 -4.91
C SER A 205 30.06 -3.54 -4.60
N ALA A 206 30.69 -4.61 -4.10
CA ALA A 206 30.00 -5.84 -3.74
C ALA A 206 28.98 -5.65 -2.59
N LEU A 207 29.24 -4.71 -1.67
CA LEU A 207 28.33 -4.38 -0.57
C LEU A 207 27.17 -3.49 -0.99
N THR A 208 27.35 -2.68 -2.04
CA THR A 208 26.27 -1.85 -2.62
C THR A 208 25.33 -2.64 -3.55
N SER A 209 25.73 -3.83 -3.99
CA SER A 209 24.95 -4.68 -4.91
C SER A 209 24.12 -5.79 -4.24
N GLY A 210 24.03 -5.83 -2.91
CA GLY A 210 23.21 -6.80 -2.16
C GLY A 210 22.84 -6.31 -0.75
N PRO A 211 21.96 -7.02 -0.01
CA PRO A 211 21.63 -6.66 1.37
C PRO A 211 22.85 -6.93 2.28
N ALA A 212 23.73 -5.94 2.42
CA ALA A 212 24.86 -6.02 3.33
C ALA A 212 24.37 -6.13 4.78
N SER A 213 24.81 -7.15 5.51
CA SER A 213 24.51 -7.27 6.93
C SER A 213 25.19 -6.13 7.71
N CYS A 214 24.57 -5.69 8.81
CA CYS A 214 25.14 -4.69 9.72
C CYS A 214 26.61 -5.01 10.10
N ALA A 215 26.92 -6.30 10.30
CA ALA A 215 28.28 -6.76 10.58
C ALA A 215 29.26 -6.54 9.41
N ALA A 216 28.84 -6.81 8.16
CA ALA A 216 29.67 -6.58 6.99
C ALA A 216 29.96 -5.10 6.77
N THR A 217 28.95 -4.24 6.92
CA THR A 217 29.13 -2.79 6.77
C THR A 217 29.97 -2.22 7.92
N GLN A 218 29.79 -2.66 9.17
CA GLN A 218 30.67 -2.28 10.29
C GLN A 218 32.13 -2.72 10.08
N GLN A 219 32.35 -3.95 9.60
CA GLN A 219 33.68 -4.46 9.31
C GLN A 219 34.38 -3.66 8.19
N VAL A 220 33.61 -3.19 7.20
CA VAL A 220 34.13 -2.36 6.12
C VAL A 220 34.41 -0.94 6.61
N THR A 221 33.52 -0.32 7.40
CA THR A 221 33.78 0.98 8.03
C THR A 221 35.06 0.93 8.88
N GLN A 222 35.23 -0.10 9.72
CA GLN A 222 36.44 -0.27 10.53
C GLN A 222 37.71 -0.43 9.69
N ARG A 223 37.64 -1.18 8.59
CA ARG A 223 38.77 -1.35 7.66
C ARG A 223 39.13 -0.08 6.91
N VAL A 224 38.12 0.68 6.46
CA VAL A 224 38.34 1.95 5.76
C VAL A 224 38.89 3.01 6.73
N GLN A 225 38.41 3.02 7.99
CA GLN A 225 38.93 3.91 9.04
C GLN A 225 40.39 3.56 9.40
N ALA A 226 40.72 2.28 9.57
CA ALA A 226 42.09 1.84 9.86
C ALA A 226 43.07 2.19 8.73
N LEU A 227 42.63 2.10 7.46
CA LEU A 227 43.41 2.55 6.31
C LEU A 227 43.57 4.07 6.24
N HIS A 228 42.59 4.82 6.75
CA HIS A 228 42.65 6.28 6.77
C HIS A 228 43.59 6.81 7.86
N ASP A 229 43.56 6.21 9.06
CA ASP A 229 44.21 6.77 10.25
C ASP A 229 45.68 6.35 10.41
N ASP A 230 46.06 5.12 10.03
CA ASP A 230 47.34 4.53 10.48
C ASP A 230 48.23 3.94 9.37
N ASP A 231 47.82 3.97 8.09
CA ASP A 231 48.62 3.36 7.01
C ASP A 231 49.44 4.40 6.23
N PRO A 232 50.76 4.55 6.50
CA PRO A 232 51.63 5.47 5.77
C PRO A 232 51.80 5.09 4.29
N ALA A 233 51.36 3.90 3.89
CA ALA A 233 51.36 3.47 2.50
C ALA A 233 50.15 3.95 1.69
N VAL A 234 49.16 4.61 2.32
CA VAL A 234 48.03 5.21 1.59
C VAL A 234 48.45 6.58 1.05
N PRO A 235 48.53 6.75 -0.29
CA PRO A 235 48.86 8.03 -0.90
C PRO A 235 47.90 9.14 -0.45
N GLU A 236 48.43 10.33 -0.15
CA GLU A 236 47.66 11.50 0.30
C GLU A 236 46.52 11.88 -0.67
N ASP A 237 46.69 11.65 -1.98
CA ASP A 237 45.68 11.91 -2.99
C ASP A 237 44.47 10.95 -2.93
N LEU A 238 44.56 9.83 -2.21
CA LEU A 238 43.46 8.89 -2.01
C LEU A 238 42.66 9.13 -0.72
N LYS A 239 43.20 9.88 0.24
CA LYS A 239 42.51 10.17 1.52
C LYS A 239 41.14 10.85 1.34
N PRO A 240 40.96 11.83 0.44
CA PRO A 240 39.64 12.44 0.20
C PRO A 240 38.59 11.41 -0.26
N GLY A 241 39.00 10.41 -1.05
CA GLY A 241 38.12 9.33 -1.49
C GLY A 241 37.70 8.39 -0.36
N LEU A 242 38.62 8.06 0.55
CA LEU A 242 38.32 7.26 1.75
C LEU A 242 37.37 8.00 2.69
N VAL A 243 37.56 9.30 2.90
CA VAL A 243 36.65 10.15 3.67
C VAL A 243 35.24 10.18 3.05
N ALA A 244 35.14 10.28 1.72
CA ALA A 244 33.85 10.23 1.03
C ALA A 244 33.15 8.86 1.18
N ILE A 245 33.91 7.76 1.15
CA ILE A 245 33.38 6.41 1.40
C ILE A 245 32.91 6.28 2.85
N LEU A 246 33.68 6.75 3.83
CA LEU A 246 33.28 6.74 5.25
C LEU A 246 32.03 7.58 5.49
N ALA A 247 31.95 8.77 4.89
CA ALA A 247 30.76 9.63 4.94
C ALA A 247 29.55 8.92 4.35
N HIS A 248 29.70 8.25 3.20
CA HIS A 248 28.61 7.48 2.61
C HIS A 248 28.20 6.27 3.47
N LEU A 249 29.16 5.50 3.99
CA LEU A 249 28.89 4.36 4.89
C LEU A 249 28.20 4.82 6.19
N ALA A 250 28.51 6.01 6.70
CA ALA A 250 27.84 6.60 7.85
C ALA A 250 26.39 7.06 7.55
N THR A 251 26.06 7.33 6.28
CA THR A 251 24.67 7.58 5.85
C THR A 251 23.88 6.30 5.60
N LEU A 252 24.55 5.14 5.50
CA LEU A 252 23.85 3.87 5.44
C LEU A 252 23.18 3.60 6.79
N PRO A 253 21.92 3.14 6.83
CA PRO A 253 21.21 2.84 8.05
C PRO A 253 21.84 1.61 8.74
N LEU A 254 22.92 1.86 9.50
CA LEU A 254 23.75 0.87 10.18
C LEU A 254 23.15 0.39 11.50
N SER A 255 22.15 1.09 12.03
CA SER A 255 21.39 0.60 13.15
C SER A 255 20.52 -0.57 12.68
N ARG A 256 20.82 -1.78 13.17
CA ARG A 256 19.84 -2.86 13.18
C ARG A 256 18.52 -2.25 13.68
N PRO A 257 17.42 -2.34 12.92
CA PRO A 257 16.09 -2.03 13.42
C PRO A 257 15.99 -2.57 14.84
N ALA A 258 15.66 -1.72 15.82
CA ALA A 258 15.42 -2.18 17.18
C ALA A 258 14.49 -3.41 17.11
N ALA A 259 14.78 -4.47 17.85
CA ALA A 259 13.91 -5.65 17.86
C ALA A 259 12.44 -5.22 18.09
N TRP A 260 11.50 -5.96 17.52
CA TRP A 260 10.09 -5.68 17.79
C TRP A 260 9.81 -5.84 19.29
N THR A 261 9.17 -4.84 19.88
CA THR A 261 8.63 -4.97 21.24
C THR A 261 7.28 -5.64 21.13
N PHE A 262 7.15 -6.82 21.73
CA PHE A 262 5.91 -7.58 21.76
C PHE A 262 4.97 -7.07 22.88
N PRO A 263 3.64 -7.19 22.71
CA PRO A 263 2.97 -7.80 21.57
C PRO A 263 2.94 -6.96 20.29
N VAL A 264 2.86 -7.65 19.16
CA VAL A 264 2.71 -7.06 17.81
C VAL A 264 1.41 -7.55 17.16
N ILE A 265 0.94 -6.80 16.17
CA ILE A 265 -0.25 -7.13 15.39
C ILE A 265 0.16 -7.47 13.96
N LEU A 266 -0.13 -8.69 13.53
CA LEU A 266 -0.02 -9.11 12.14
C LEU A 266 -1.41 -9.09 11.50
N LYS A 267 -1.54 -8.53 10.30
CA LYS A 267 -2.80 -8.49 9.55
C LYS A 267 -2.58 -8.39 8.03
N PRO A 268 -3.55 -8.78 7.19
CA PRO A 268 -3.42 -8.60 5.76
C PRO A 268 -3.23 -7.13 5.36
N ALA A 269 -2.33 -6.88 4.40
CA ALA A 269 -2.02 -5.53 3.94
C ALA A 269 -3.22 -4.86 3.27
N LYS A 270 -3.99 -5.60 2.47
CA LYS A 270 -5.25 -5.15 1.89
C LYS A 270 -6.46 -5.79 2.57
N GLY A 271 -7.65 -5.25 2.31
CA GLY A 271 -8.92 -5.79 2.77
C GLY A 271 -9.41 -5.25 4.12
N ALA A 272 -10.71 -5.44 4.35
CA ALA A 272 -11.43 -5.06 5.56
C ALA A 272 -12.14 -6.30 6.12
N GLY A 273 -12.09 -6.50 7.44
CA GLY A 273 -12.86 -7.57 8.08
C GLY A 273 -12.23 -8.23 9.30
N SER A 274 -11.06 -7.78 9.77
CA SER A 274 -10.36 -8.39 10.91
C SER A 274 -10.04 -9.89 10.77
N TYR A 275 -10.38 -10.50 9.63
CA TYR A 275 -10.01 -11.86 9.27
C TYR A 275 -8.48 -11.93 9.17
N TYR A 276 -7.94 -13.01 9.73
CA TYR A 276 -6.51 -13.27 9.79
C TYR A 276 -5.68 -12.25 10.58
N CYS A 277 -6.30 -11.41 11.40
CA CYS A 277 -5.55 -10.60 12.37
C CYS A 277 -5.03 -11.48 13.51
N LEU A 278 -3.76 -11.33 13.86
CA LEU A 278 -3.11 -12.01 14.96
C LEU A 278 -2.45 -11.00 15.89
N LYS A 279 -2.70 -11.12 17.19
CA LYS A 279 -1.86 -10.52 18.22
C LYS A 279 -0.80 -11.54 18.62
N ALA A 280 0.44 -11.35 18.17
CA ALA A 280 1.55 -12.20 18.58
C ALA A 280 2.15 -11.64 19.87
N GLU A 281 2.29 -12.50 20.88
CA GLU A 281 2.83 -12.16 22.21
C GLU A 281 4.36 -12.30 22.28
N SER A 282 4.95 -13.02 21.32
CA SER A 282 6.39 -13.26 21.22
C SER A 282 6.78 -13.52 19.76
N GLU A 283 8.08 -13.51 19.48
CA GLU A 283 8.63 -13.85 18.15
C GLU A 283 8.30 -15.29 17.76
N ASP A 284 8.47 -16.25 18.68
CA ASP A 284 8.12 -17.65 18.44
C ASP A 284 6.64 -17.83 18.07
N HIS A 285 5.74 -17.14 18.79
CA HIS A 285 4.32 -17.16 18.49
C HIS A 285 4.04 -16.61 17.08
N LEU A 286 4.69 -15.52 16.68
CA LEU A 286 4.57 -14.97 15.33
C LEU A 286 5.05 -15.97 14.26
N LEU A 287 6.22 -16.58 14.46
CA LEU A 287 6.83 -17.53 13.51
C LEU A 287 6.05 -18.84 13.38
N GLU A 288 5.41 -19.30 14.45
CA GLU A 288 4.54 -20.47 14.45
C GLU A 288 3.20 -20.19 13.77
N ALA A 289 2.60 -19.02 14.02
CA ALA A 289 1.29 -18.68 13.49
C ALA A 289 1.31 -18.23 12.02
N PHE A 290 2.38 -17.57 11.57
CA PHE A 290 2.46 -16.98 10.22
C PHE A 290 2.17 -17.98 9.08
N PRO A 291 2.77 -19.19 9.04
CA PRO A 291 2.52 -20.13 7.93
C PRO A 291 1.05 -20.50 7.80
N ARG A 292 0.37 -20.76 8.93
CA ARG A 292 -1.06 -21.10 8.97
C ARG A 292 -1.94 -19.96 8.47
N LEU A 293 -1.64 -18.73 8.89
CA LEU A 293 -2.37 -17.54 8.45
C LEU A 293 -2.14 -17.26 6.96
N ASN A 294 -0.90 -17.40 6.50
CA ASN A 294 -0.54 -17.21 5.11
C ASN A 294 -1.19 -18.26 4.19
N GLU A 295 -1.17 -19.52 4.60
CA GLU A 295 -1.89 -20.59 3.90
C GLU A 295 -3.40 -20.34 3.89
N SER A 296 -3.99 -19.89 5.00
CA SER A 296 -5.42 -19.56 5.05
C SER A 296 -5.78 -18.39 4.12
N LEU A 297 -4.96 -17.32 4.10
CA LEU A 297 -5.17 -16.17 3.22
C LEU A 297 -5.05 -16.53 1.74
N LEU A 298 -4.09 -17.41 1.39
CA LEU A 298 -3.85 -17.84 0.01
C LEU A 298 -4.79 -18.96 -0.45
N GLY A 299 -5.22 -19.82 0.47
CA GLY A 299 -6.03 -21.01 0.21
C GLY A 299 -7.53 -20.77 0.29
N GLU A 300 -7.99 -19.76 1.04
CA GLU A 300 -9.41 -19.44 1.08
C GLU A 300 -9.87 -18.78 -0.22
N GLN A 301 -10.86 -19.41 -0.84
CA GLN A 301 -11.47 -18.91 -2.08
C GLN A 301 -12.14 -17.53 -1.94
N LYS A 302 -12.24 -16.98 -0.74
CA LYS A 302 -12.99 -15.74 -0.46
C LYS A 302 -12.13 -14.48 -0.60
N THR A 303 -10.80 -14.58 -0.60
CA THR A 303 -9.91 -13.42 -0.72
C THR A 303 -9.52 -13.23 -2.19
N PRO A 304 -9.70 -12.03 -2.78
CA PRO A 304 -9.18 -11.73 -4.10
C PRO A 304 -7.67 -11.97 -4.16
N GLN A 305 -7.17 -12.58 -5.24
CA GLN A 305 -5.75 -12.93 -5.36
C GLN A 305 -4.81 -11.71 -5.21
N GLU A 306 -5.24 -10.56 -5.71
CA GLU A 306 -4.52 -9.28 -5.59
C GLU A 306 -4.42 -8.75 -4.15
N ASP A 307 -5.39 -9.07 -3.31
CA ASP A 307 -5.39 -8.71 -1.90
C ASP A 307 -4.45 -9.63 -1.12
N ALA A 308 -4.45 -10.93 -1.44
CA ALA A 308 -3.52 -11.88 -0.86
C ALA A 308 -2.06 -11.59 -1.28
N ALA A 309 -1.84 -11.24 -2.55
CA ALA A 309 -0.52 -10.88 -3.07
C ALA A 309 0.07 -9.59 -2.43
N ALA A 310 -0.78 -8.74 -1.86
CA ALA A 310 -0.33 -7.55 -1.14
C ALA A 310 0.44 -7.88 0.14
N GLY A 311 0.38 -9.12 0.62
CA GLY A 311 1.11 -9.59 1.79
C GLY A 311 0.48 -9.14 3.12
N TRP A 312 1.34 -8.97 4.11
CA TRP A 312 0.98 -8.72 5.50
C TRP A 312 1.59 -7.43 6.01
N VAL A 313 0.94 -6.81 6.99
CA VAL A 313 1.51 -5.72 7.77
C VAL A 313 1.68 -6.19 9.20
N LEU A 314 2.90 -6.05 9.70
CA LEU A 314 3.24 -6.18 11.10
C LEU A 314 3.29 -4.79 11.73
N GLU A 315 2.51 -4.55 12.77
CA GLU A 315 2.45 -3.28 13.48
C GLU A 315 2.81 -3.47 14.96
N ALA A 316 3.50 -2.50 15.54
CA ALA A 316 3.64 -2.40 16.99
C ALA A 316 2.26 -2.12 17.61
N ARG A 317 1.93 -2.80 18.72
CA ARG A 317 0.72 -2.49 19.48
C ARG A 317 0.86 -1.09 20.09
N ILE A 318 -0.13 -0.24 19.85
CA ILE A 318 -0.29 1.05 20.55
C ILE A 318 -1.20 0.83 21.74
N GLY A 319 -0.77 1.26 22.94
CA GLY A 319 -1.56 1.20 24.17
C GLY A 319 -0.78 0.64 25.35
N LYS A 320 -1.41 0.64 26.54
CA LYS A 320 -0.81 0.01 27.73
C LYS A 320 -0.63 -1.50 27.50
N PRO A 321 0.48 -2.10 27.97
CA PRO A 321 0.70 -3.55 27.90
C PRO A 321 -0.49 -4.31 28.49
#